data_AF-A0A661TL54-F1
#
_entry.id   AF-A0A661TL54-F1
#
_cell.length_a   1.000
_cell.length_b   1.000
_cell.length_c   1.000
_cell.angle_alpha   90.00
_cell.angle_beta   90.00
_cell.angle_gamma   90.00
#
_symmetry.space_group_name_H-M   'P 1'
#
loop_
_entity.id
_entity.type
_entity.pdbx_description
1 polymer ?
#
loop_
_entity_poly.entity_id
_entity_poly.type
_entity_poly.pdbx_seq_one_letter_code
_entity_poly.pdbx_strand_id
1 'polypeptide(L)'
;MTTLPPPEPEFIPLESGKCYRIIADDAWYERRKIRDPLTKRVKTLTVLVLHVVKLNDRTVDKKLSITSYKAQQTIYELIRKGVFFGRPVEICVYGEGFLREYQITLL
;
A
#
# COMPACT_ATOMS: atom_id res chain seq x y z
N MET A 1 25.05 -17.17 19.31
CA MET A 1 24.93 -15.99 18.43
C MET A 1 23.46 -15.62 18.39
N THR A 2 23.07 -14.50 19.00
CA THR A 2 21.70 -13.97 18.88
C THR A 2 21.61 -13.22 17.56
N THR A 3 21.03 -13.86 16.55
CA THR A 3 20.70 -13.22 15.28
C THR A 3 19.68 -12.12 15.58
N LEU A 4 20.06 -10.86 15.38
CA LEU A 4 19.11 -9.75 15.45
C LEU A 4 18.01 -9.99 14.41
N PRO A 5 16.73 -9.77 14.75
CA PRO A 5 15.67 -9.86 13.76
C PRO A 5 15.97 -8.88 12.61
N PRO A 6 15.66 -9.26 11.35
CA PRO A 6 15.82 -8.35 10.24
C PRO A 6 15.04 -7.05 10.50
N PRO A 7 15.56 -5.90 10.01
CA PRO A 7 14.88 -4.62 10.17
C PRO A 7 13.48 -4.69 9.59
N GLU A 8 12.51 -4.07 10.27
CA GLU A 8 11.14 -4.05 9.74
C GLU A 8 11.08 -3.31 8.40
N PRO A 9 10.29 -3.81 7.43
CA PRO A 9 10.17 -3.16 6.14
C PRO A 9 9.59 -1.75 6.27
N GLU A 10 10.26 -0.78 5.66
CA GLU A 10 9.87 0.62 5.70
C GLU A 10 8.65 0.92 4.82
N PHE A 11 7.87 1.95 5.19
CA PHE A 11 6.72 2.36 4.38
C PHE A 11 7.15 3.17 3.15
N ILE A 12 6.58 2.82 1.99
CA ILE A 12 6.71 3.59 0.75
C ILE A 12 5.80 4.83 0.86
N PRO A 13 6.35 6.05 0.76
CA PRO A 13 5.53 7.24 0.63
C PRO A 13 4.90 7.26 -0.77
N LEU A 14 3.58 7.15 -0.83
CA LEU A 14 2.85 7.32 -2.09
C LEU A 14 2.56 8.79 -2.32
N GLU A 15 3.19 9.35 -3.35
CA GLU A 15 2.92 10.71 -3.83
C GLU A 15 1.71 10.73 -4.78
N SER A 16 0.92 11.80 -4.69
CA SER A 16 -0.20 12.03 -5.60
C SER A 16 0.30 12.33 -7.02
N GLY A 17 -0.43 11.90 -8.03
CA GLY A 17 -0.07 12.02 -9.44
C GLY A 17 0.98 11.01 -9.91
N LYS A 18 1.42 10.07 -9.07
CA LYS A 18 2.38 9.02 -9.43
C LYS A 18 1.72 7.65 -9.50
N CYS A 19 2.22 6.83 -10.42
CA CYS A 19 1.90 5.42 -10.55
C CYS A 19 3.07 4.57 -10.08
N TYR A 20 2.76 3.47 -9.41
CA TYR A 20 3.72 2.54 -8.85
C TYR A 20 3.39 1.14 -9.32
N ARG A 21 4.35 0.47 -9.98
CA ARG A 21 4.22 -0.94 -10.33
C ARG A 21 4.76 -1.76 -9.19
N ILE A 22 3.90 -2.56 -8.57
CA ILE A 22 4.24 -3.36 -7.41
C ILE A 22 4.03 -4.84 -7.68
N ILE A 23 4.80 -5.67 -6.97
CA ILE A 23 4.41 -7.05 -6.68
C ILE A 23 4.33 -7.17 -5.16
N ALA A 24 3.19 -7.64 -4.68
CA ALA A 24 2.97 -7.93 -3.27
C ALA A 24 2.84 -9.43 -3.04
N ASP A 25 3.25 -9.90 -1.86
CA ASP A 25 3.18 -11.31 -1.44
C ASP A 25 2.31 -11.51 -0.18
N ASP A 26 2.05 -10.44 0.59
CA ASP A 26 1.17 -10.48 1.76
C ASP A 26 0.36 -9.18 1.93
N ALA A 27 -0.76 -9.27 2.65
CA ALA A 27 -1.60 -8.13 2.99
C ALA A 27 -2.37 -8.32 4.30
N TRP A 28 -2.45 -7.27 5.12
CA TRP A 28 -3.22 -7.29 6.38
C TRP A 28 -3.82 -5.92 6.68
N TYR A 29 -4.83 -5.90 7.56
CA TYR A 29 -5.41 -4.66 8.05
C TYR A 29 -4.69 -4.19 9.32
N GLU A 30 -4.41 -2.89 9.38
CA GLU A 30 -3.77 -2.26 10.54
C GLU A 30 -4.51 -0.95 10.88
N ARG A 31 -4.70 -0.67 12.18
CA ARG A 31 -5.18 0.64 12.62
C ARG A 31 -3.99 1.60 12.77
N ARG A 32 -3.98 2.66 11.97
CA ARG A 32 -2.91 3.67 11.99
C ARG A 32 -3.44 5.05 12.32
N LYS A 33 -2.68 5.80 13.12
CA LYS A 33 -2.86 7.25 13.27
C LYS A 33 -2.19 7.94 12.09
N ILE A 34 -2.99 8.53 11.22
CA ILE A 34 -2.51 9.26 10.04
C ILE A 34 -2.80 10.73 10.24
N ARG A 35 -1.78 11.56 10.00
CA ARG A 35 -1.92 13.01 9.97
C ARG A 35 -2.21 13.45 8.55
N ASP A 36 -3.29 14.19 8.36
CA ASP A 36 -3.59 14.80 7.07
C ASP A 36 -2.51 15.85 6.75
N PRO A 37 -1.80 15.76 5.62
CA PRO A 37 -0.82 16.76 5.22
C PRO A 37 -1.42 18.15 4.99
N LEU A 38 -2.67 18.24 4.54
CA LEU A 38 -3.40 19.47 4.23
C LEU A 38 -4.00 20.08 5.49
N THR A 39 -4.84 19.33 6.22
CA THR A 39 -5.58 19.86 7.37
C THR A 39 -4.84 19.75 8.71
N LYS A 40 -3.69 19.05 8.74
CA LYS A 40 -2.89 18.70 9.93
C LYS A 40 -3.65 17.91 11.01
N ARG A 41 -4.91 17.55 10.78
CA ARG A 41 -5.71 16.74 11.69
C ARG A 41 -5.18 15.31 11.73
N VAL A 42 -5.14 14.73 12.92
CA VAL A 42 -4.77 13.33 13.11
C VAL A 42 -6.04 12.51 13.22
N LYS A 43 -6.14 11.46 12.42
CA LYS A 43 -7.26 10.52 12.46
C LYS A 43 -6.74 9.09 12.56
N THR A 44 -7.38 8.29 13.39
CA THR A 44 -7.14 6.85 13.40
C THR A 44 -7.98 6.21 12.31
N LEU A 45 -7.32 5.52 11.37
CA LEU A 45 -7.95 4.87 10.23
C LEU A 45 -7.52 3.41 10.17
N THR A 46 -8.42 2.54 9.74
CA THR A 46 -8.05 1.19 9.31
C THR A 46 -7.47 1.30 7.90
N VAL A 47 -6.24 0.84 7.72
CA VAL A 47 -5.57 0.79 6.42
C VAL A 47 -5.34 -0.65 6.02
N LEU A 48 -5.29 -0.90 4.72
CA LEU A 48 -4.74 -2.14 4.19
C LEU A 48 -3.25 -1.93 3.97
N VAL A 49 -2.43 -2.74 4.62
CA VAL A 49 -0.99 -2.78 4.44
C VAL A 49 -0.68 -3.91 3.48
N LEU A 50 0.15 -3.63 2.48
CA LEU A 50 0.70 -4.61 1.54
C LEU A 50 2.18 -4.76 1.83
N HIS A 51 2.66 -5.99 1.90
CA HIS A 51 4.08 -6.27 1.81
C HIS A 51 4.48 -6.31 0.34
N VAL A 52 5.42 -5.45 -0.04
CA VAL A 52 5.84 -5.23 -1.42
C VAL A 52 7.25 -5.77 -1.60
N VAL A 53 7.38 -6.76 -2.50
CA VAL A 53 8.64 -7.43 -2.83
C VAL A 53 9.29 -6.89 -4.10
N LYS A 54 8.51 -6.22 -4.96
CA LYS A 54 9.03 -5.46 -6.11
C LYS A 54 8.34 -4.12 -6.25
N LEU A 55 9.11 -3.08 -6.57
CA LEU A 55 8.66 -1.74 -6.86
C LEU A 55 9.37 -1.20 -8.10
N ASN A 56 8.62 -0.88 -9.15
CA ASN A 56 9.14 -0.37 -10.43
C ASN A 56 10.33 -1.22 -10.93
N ASP A 57 10.11 -2.54 -11.03
CA ASP A 57 11.07 -3.56 -11.47
C ASP A 57 12.28 -3.80 -10.56
N ARG A 58 12.37 -3.11 -9.42
CA ARG A 58 13.41 -3.33 -8.41
C ARG A 58 12.90 -4.20 -7.28
N THR A 59 13.66 -5.21 -6.91
CA THR A 59 13.41 -5.99 -5.69
C THR A 59 13.55 -5.08 -4.47
N VAL A 60 12.54 -5.06 -3.62
CA VAL A 60 12.49 -4.26 -2.40
C VAL A 60 11.90 -5.10 -1.27
N ASP A 61 12.10 -4.65 -0.05
CA ASP A 61 11.43 -5.18 1.14
C ASP A 61 10.78 -3.99 1.85
N LYS A 62 9.53 -3.71 1.50
CA LYS A 62 8.83 -2.49 1.94
C LYS A 62 7.35 -2.72 2.18
N LYS A 63 6.74 -1.86 2.99
CA LYS A 63 5.30 -1.82 3.24
C LYS A 63 4.64 -0.71 2.43
N LEU A 64 3.42 -0.95 1.95
CA LEU A 64 2.59 0.06 1.29
C LEU A 64 1.23 0.14 1.98
N SER A 65 0.79 1.34 2.35
CA SER A 65 -0.53 1.55 2.98
C SER A 65 -1.55 2.14 2.02
N ILE A 66 -2.69 1.47 1.91
CA ILE A 66 -3.87 1.94 1.18
C ILE A 66 -4.87 2.49 2.17
N THR A 67 -5.11 3.81 2.11
CA THR A 67 -6.00 4.51 3.06
C THR A 67 -7.44 4.62 2.55
N SER A 68 -7.66 4.52 1.24
CA SER A 68 -9.00 4.62 0.64
C SER A 68 -9.78 3.33 0.81
N TYR A 69 -10.94 3.40 1.46
CA TYR A 69 -11.81 2.23 1.66
C TYR A 69 -12.21 1.55 0.34
N LYS A 70 -12.52 2.34 -0.70
CA LYS A 70 -12.87 1.80 -2.03
C LYS A 70 -11.71 0.99 -2.62
N ALA A 71 -10.49 1.51 -2.52
CA ALA A 71 -9.30 0.83 -3.00
C ALA A 71 -9.00 -0.45 -2.21
N GLN A 72 -9.18 -0.42 -0.88
CA GLN A 72 -9.05 -1.61 -0.03
C GLN A 72 -10.01 -2.72 -0.48
N GLN A 73 -11.28 -2.40 -0.75
CA GLN A 73 -12.27 -3.35 -1.24
C GLN A 73 -11.88 -3.96 -2.60
N THR A 74 -11.39 -3.12 -3.54
CA THR A 74 -10.90 -3.60 -4.83
C THR A 74 -9.75 -4.60 -4.68
N ILE A 75 -8.74 -4.26 -3.87
CA ILE A 75 -7.59 -5.16 -3.64
C ILE A 75 -8.04 -6.46 -2.96
N TYR A 76 -8.92 -6.35 -1.96
CA TYR A 76 -9.44 -7.51 -1.25
C TYR A 76 -10.17 -8.48 -2.18
N GLU A 77 -10.96 -7.98 -3.13
CA GLU A 77 -11.61 -8.82 -4.13
C GLU A 77 -10.59 -9.49 -5.08
N LEU A 78 -9.50 -8.82 -5.44
CA LEU A 78 -8.42 -9.41 -6.23
C LEU A 78 -7.69 -10.51 -5.45
N ILE A 79 -7.44 -10.30 -4.15
CA ILE A 79 -6.86 -11.30 -3.25
C ILE A 79 -7.80 -12.51 -3.14
N ARG A 80 -9.09 -12.28 -2.90
CA ARG A 80 -10.11 -13.34 -2.80
C ARG A 80 -10.21 -14.19 -4.07
N LYS A 81 -9.98 -13.58 -5.23
CA LYS A 81 -9.92 -14.27 -6.53
C LYS A 81 -8.59 -14.97 -6.81
N GLY A 82 -7.57 -14.81 -5.95
CA GLY A 82 -6.25 -15.40 -6.13
C GLY A 82 -5.41 -14.77 -7.25
N VAL A 83 -5.72 -13.54 -7.65
CA VAL A 83 -5.07 -12.85 -8.79
C VAL A 83 -4.24 -11.64 -8.38
N PHE A 84 -4.07 -11.40 -7.09
CA PHE A 84 -3.32 -10.24 -6.58
C PHE A 84 -1.86 -10.57 -6.27
N PHE A 85 -1.63 -11.56 -5.41
CA PHE A 85 -0.28 -11.86 -4.91
C PHE A 85 0.62 -12.47 -5.99
N GLY A 86 1.89 -12.10 -5.96
CA GLY A 86 2.91 -12.56 -6.92
C GLY A 86 2.73 -12.00 -8.34
N ARG A 87 1.73 -11.14 -8.58
CA ARG A 87 1.46 -10.54 -9.89
C ARG A 87 1.83 -9.05 -9.93
N PRO A 88 2.24 -8.54 -11.10
CA PRO A 88 2.45 -7.11 -11.29
C PRO A 88 1.11 -6.37 -11.24
N VAL A 89 1.04 -5.38 -10.37
CA VAL A 89 -0.11 -4.49 -10.21
C VAL A 89 0.38 -3.05 -10.33
N GLU A 90 -0.27 -2.25 -11.15
CA GLU A 90 -0.04 -0.81 -11.19
C GLU A 90 -1.04 -0.10 -10.29
N ILE A 91 -0.53 0.73 -9.38
CA ILE A 91 -1.33 1.55 -8.48
C ILE A 91 -1.01 3.01 -8.75
N CYS A 92 -1.97 3.74 -9.32
CA CYS A 92 -1.89 5.18 -9.50
C CYS A 92 -2.64 5.90 -8.40
N VAL A 93 -2.01 6.91 -7.80
CA VAL A 93 -2.58 7.66 -6.68
C VAL A 93 -2.99 9.05 -7.16
N TYR A 94 -4.22 9.44 -6.86
CA TYR A 94 -4.80 10.74 -7.19
C TYR A 94 -5.34 11.43 -5.94
N GLY A 95 -5.57 12.74 -6.00
CA GLY A 95 -6.10 13.53 -4.90
C GLY A 95 -5.09 13.78 -3.77
N GLU A 96 -5.49 14.56 -2.76
CA GLU A 96 -4.61 14.98 -1.66
C GLU A 96 -5.24 14.70 -0.29
N GLY A 97 -4.38 14.64 0.73
CA GLY A 97 -4.81 14.42 2.11
C GLY A 97 -5.59 13.12 2.31
N PHE A 98 -6.72 13.20 3.02
CA PHE A 98 -7.64 12.07 3.18
C PHE A 98 -8.52 11.77 1.95
N LEU A 99 -8.56 12.65 0.95
CA LEU A 99 -9.35 12.48 -0.28
C LEU A 99 -8.56 11.76 -1.37
N ARG A 100 -7.58 10.94 -0.98
CA ARG A 100 -6.79 10.16 -1.93
C ARG A 100 -7.64 9.08 -2.59
N GLU A 101 -7.56 9.03 -3.91
CA GLU A 101 -8.12 7.99 -4.74
C GLU A 101 -7.00 7.13 -5.34
N TYR A 102 -7.34 5.89 -5.67
CA TYR A 102 -6.40 4.93 -6.21
C TYR A 102 -7.04 4.26 -7.41
N GLN A 103 -6.31 4.26 -8.53
CA GLN A 103 -6.63 3.42 -9.67
C GLN A 103 -5.69 2.21 -9.63
N ILE A 104 -6.29 1.02 -9.71
CA ILE A 104 -5.59 -0.25 -9.58
C ILE A 104 -5.78 -1.01 -10.89
N THR A 105 -4.68 -1.37 -11.54
CA THR A 105 -4.67 -2.08 -12.82
C THR A 105 -3.80 -3.32 -12.70
N LEU A 106 -4.36 -4.48 -13.07
CA LEU A 106 -3.58 -5.71 -13.24
C LEU A 106 -2.82 -5.62 -14.57
N LEU A 107 -1.53 -5.93 -14.56
CA LEU A 107 -0.66 -5.92 -15.74
C LEU A 107 -0.49 -7.31 -16.35
#